data_AF-F0S4K9-F1
#
_entry.id   AF-F0S4K9-F1
#
_cell.length_a   1.000
_cell.length_b   1.000
_cell.length_c   1.000
_cell.angle_alpha   90.00
_cell.angle_beta   90.00
_cell.angle_gamma   90.00
#
_symmetry.space_group_name_H-M   'P 1'
#
loop_
_entity.id
_entity.type
_entity.pdbx_description
1 polymer ?
#
loop_
_entity_poly.entity_id
_entity_poly.type
_entity_poly.pdbx_seq_one_letter_code
_entity_poly.pdbx_strand_id
1 'polypeptide(L)'
;MIESDFYYSLLDKLSIVAITDRQGKIVYANDKFCDISKYSREELLGSTHKIVNSGYHSRSFFIDLWKTIIAGEIWRGEIRNKAKDGSYYWVDTFIVPEMDEDNKVRHYYSIRIDITKRKLQEFELLKRKVELEEIALMQSHQVRKPVANLLGLIDLFEKQELNDLNKTLYQMMKQSIMELEDSIKDIVEKAE
;
A
#
# COMPACT_ATOMS: atom_id res chain seq x y z
N MET A 1 -24.48 10.20 32.60
CA MET A 1 -23.84 8.96 33.09
C MET A 1 -24.15 7.76 32.18
N ILE A 2 -25.41 7.53 31.76
CA ILE A 2 -25.79 6.43 30.84
C ILE A 2 -25.11 6.50 29.45
N GLU A 3 -24.90 7.69 28.88
CA GLU A 3 -24.26 7.83 27.55
C GLU A 3 -22.77 7.45 27.54
N SER A 4 -22.02 7.80 28.59
CA SER A 4 -20.57 7.57 28.64
C SER A 4 -20.24 6.08 28.64
N ASP A 5 -20.94 5.29 29.47
CA ASP A 5 -20.73 3.85 29.57
C ASP A 5 -21.10 3.13 28.27
N PHE A 6 -22.15 3.62 27.58
CA PHE A 6 -22.52 3.11 26.26
C PHE A 6 -21.41 3.38 25.22
N TYR A 7 -20.90 4.62 25.12
CA TYR A 7 -19.81 4.96 24.19
C TYR A 7 -18.53 4.19 24.49
N TYR A 8 -18.16 4.01 25.76
CA TYR A 8 -17.02 3.17 26.15
C TYR A 8 -17.23 1.73 25.69
N SER A 9 -18.40 1.14 25.97
CA SER A 9 -18.71 -0.24 25.55
C SER A 9 -18.70 -0.41 24.03
N LEU A 10 -19.06 0.64 23.28
CA LEU A 10 -19.04 0.65 21.82
C LEU A 10 -17.60 0.66 21.29
N LEU A 11 -16.75 1.55 21.82
CA LEU A 11 -15.34 1.61 21.46
C LEU A 11 -14.62 0.30 21.79
N ASP A 12 -14.94 -0.29 22.93
CA ASP A 12 -14.33 -1.54 23.39
C ASP A 12 -14.65 -2.72 22.47
N LYS A 13 -15.85 -2.72 21.86
CA LYS A 13 -16.31 -3.77 20.93
C LYS A 13 -15.88 -3.55 19.48
N LEU A 14 -15.83 -2.30 19.03
CA LEU A 14 -15.61 -1.97 17.62
C LEU A 14 -14.16 -1.67 17.28
N SER A 15 -13.36 -1.25 18.26
CA SER A 15 -12.01 -0.74 18.04
C SER A 15 -11.00 -1.39 18.95
N ILE A 16 -9.75 -1.40 18.51
CA ILE A 16 -8.60 -1.76 19.33
C ILE A 16 -8.26 -0.54 20.19
N VAL A 17 -8.29 -0.70 21.50
CA VAL A 17 -8.04 0.41 22.45
C VAL A 17 -6.85 0.07 23.33
N ALA A 18 -5.94 1.03 23.45
CA ALA A 18 -4.84 0.96 24.41
C ALA A 18 -4.54 2.34 24.98
N ILE A 19 -4.22 2.37 26.27
CA ILE A 19 -3.75 3.57 26.98
C ILE A 19 -2.31 3.30 27.41
N THR A 20 -1.43 4.28 27.23
CA THR A 20 -0.07 4.22 27.76
C THR A 20 0.21 5.35 28.73
N ASP A 21 1.14 5.12 29.66
CA ASP A 21 1.76 6.19 30.43
C ASP A 21 2.60 7.12 29.54
N ARG A 22 3.12 8.20 30.13
CA ARG A 22 4.04 9.14 29.48
C ARG A 22 5.35 8.51 28.96
N GLN A 23 5.72 7.33 29.45
CA GLN A 23 6.88 6.56 28.97
C GLN A 23 6.52 5.64 27.78
N GLY A 24 5.26 5.59 27.38
CA GLY A 24 4.77 4.72 26.31
C GLY A 24 4.54 3.26 26.74
N LYS A 25 4.52 2.97 28.05
CA LYS A 25 4.15 1.64 28.56
C LYS A 25 2.65 1.51 28.63
N ILE A 26 2.13 0.38 28.14
CA ILE A 26 0.71 0.08 28.09
C ILE A 26 0.20 -0.12 29.53
N VAL A 27 -0.76 0.71 29.93
CA VAL A 27 -1.44 0.62 31.24
C VAL A 27 -2.87 0.09 31.11
N TYR A 28 -3.42 0.10 29.90
CA TYR A 28 -4.70 -0.52 29.56
C TYR A 28 -4.66 -1.09 28.14
N ALA A 29 -5.25 -2.26 27.96
CA ALA A 29 -5.48 -2.90 26.68
C ALA A 29 -6.82 -3.66 26.70
N ASN A 30 -7.67 -3.41 25.71
CA ASN A 30 -8.94 -4.10 25.60
C ASN A 30 -8.82 -5.50 24.99
N ASP A 31 -9.93 -6.25 25.02
CA ASP A 31 -9.99 -7.61 24.46
C ASP A 31 -9.62 -7.62 22.98
N LYS A 32 -10.09 -6.64 22.19
CA LYS A 32 -9.73 -6.52 20.77
C LYS A 32 -8.23 -6.41 20.53
N PHE A 33 -7.50 -5.71 21.40
CA PHE A 33 -6.04 -5.65 21.28
C PHE A 33 -5.42 -7.02 21.58
N CYS A 34 -5.89 -7.72 22.61
CA CYS A 34 -5.42 -9.06 22.93
C CYS A 34 -5.69 -10.04 21.77
N ASP A 35 -6.90 -10.04 21.23
CA ASP A 35 -7.35 -10.91 20.14
C ASP A 35 -6.49 -10.76 18.88
N ILE A 36 -6.33 -9.52 18.39
CA ILE A 36 -5.63 -9.28 17.12
C ILE A 36 -4.11 -9.46 17.26
N SER A 37 -3.55 -9.07 18.41
CA SER A 37 -2.11 -9.17 18.66
C SER A 37 -1.69 -10.57 19.10
N LYS A 38 -2.64 -11.39 19.55
CA LYS A 38 -2.44 -12.74 20.10
C LYS A 38 -1.55 -12.76 21.35
N TYR A 39 -1.36 -11.61 21.99
CA TYR A 39 -0.75 -11.50 23.29
C TYR A 39 -1.83 -11.52 24.36
N SER A 40 -1.51 -12.13 25.50
CA SER A 40 -2.34 -11.99 26.70
C SER A 40 -2.27 -10.55 27.22
N ARG A 41 -3.29 -10.14 27.97
CA ARG A 41 -3.31 -8.80 28.58
C ARG A 41 -2.11 -8.61 29.52
N GLU A 42 -1.75 -9.65 30.26
CA GLU A 42 -0.62 -9.66 31.19
C GLU A 42 0.72 -9.41 30.49
N GLU A 43 0.89 -9.90 29.26
CA GLU A 43 2.08 -9.64 28.44
C GLU A 43 2.10 -8.22 27.85
N LEU A 44 0.91 -7.69 27.53
CA LEU A 44 0.75 -6.35 26.99
C LEU A 44 0.99 -5.28 28.07
N LEU A 45 0.44 -5.46 29.26
CA LEU A 45 0.54 -4.49 30.34
C LEU A 45 2.00 -4.32 30.81
N GLY A 46 2.43 -3.07 30.98
CA GLY A 46 3.81 -2.71 31.34
C GLY A 46 4.81 -2.77 30.18
N SER A 47 4.45 -3.43 29.07
CA SER A 47 5.23 -3.44 27.83
C SER A 47 5.00 -2.15 27.03
N THR A 48 5.94 -1.81 26.15
CA THR A 48 5.73 -0.75 25.14
C THR A 48 5.15 -1.34 23.87
N HIS A 49 4.57 -0.50 23.00
CA HIS A 49 4.08 -0.92 21.68
C HIS A 49 5.13 -1.54 20.75
N LYS A 50 6.42 -1.54 21.14
CA LYS A 50 7.47 -2.30 20.46
C LYS A 50 7.21 -3.81 20.43
N ILE A 51 6.44 -4.36 21.38
CA ILE A 51 6.12 -5.80 21.44
C ILE A 51 5.40 -6.30 20.18
N VAL A 52 4.60 -5.44 19.54
CA VAL A 52 3.87 -5.76 18.29
C VAL A 52 4.54 -5.18 17.03
N ASN A 53 5.75 -4.62 17.14
CA ASN A 53 6.43 -3.97 16.02
C ASN A 53 6.80 -4.99 14.94
N SER A 54 6.42 -4.72 13.69
CA SER A 54 6.65 -5.60 12.56
C SER A 54 8.00 -5.39 11.85
N GLY A 55 8.70 -4.29 12.14
CA GLY A 55 9.89 -3.84 11.40
C GLY A 55 9.60 -3.23 10.02
N TYR A 56 8.34 -3.04 9.65
CA TYR A 56 7.95 -2.55 8.32
C TYR A 56 8.18 -1.04 8.14
N HIS A 57 7.89 -0.27 9.18
CA HIS A 57 7.97 1.18 9.14
C HIS A 57 9.37 1.70 9.45
N SER A 58 9.76 2.79 8.80
CA SER A 58 11.07 3.40 8.97
C SER A 58 11.22 3.99 10.38
N ARG A 59 12.48 4.23 10.79
CA ARG A 59 12.74 4.96 12.04
C ARG A 59 12.17 6.39 12.00
N SER A 60 12.23 7.06 10.84
CA SER A 60 11.70 8.42 10.67
C SER A 60 10.19 8.49 10.87
N PHE A 61 9.45 7.46 10.44
CA PHE A 61 8.01 7.34 10.68
C PHE A 61 7.67 7.39 12.17
N PHE A 62 8.38 6.61 12.99
CA PHE A 62 8.15 6.63 14.45
C PHE A 62 8.68 7.89 15.13
N ILE A 63 9.75 8.52 14.60
CA ILE A 63 10.23 9.83 15.10
C ILE A 63 9.15 10.89 14.92
N ASP A 64 8.52 10.94 13.75
CA ASP A 64 7.42 11.86 13.46
C ASP A 64 6.24 11.63 14.41
N LEU A 65 5.79 10.38 14.55
CA LEU A 65 4.76 10.00 15.53
C LEU A 65 5.05 10.53 16.92
N TRP A 66 6.24 10.22 17.46
CA TRP A 66 6.61 10.64 18.81
C TRP A 66 6.70 12.16 18.94
N LYS A 67 7.24 12.84 17.93
CA LYS A 67 7.32 14.30 17.91
C LYS A 67 5.94 14.93 17.98
N THR A 68 4.97 14.44 17.21
CA THR A 68 3.59 14.93 17.20
C THR A 68 2.93 14.75 18.57
N ILE A 69 2.91 13.52 19.10
CA ILE A 69 2.16 13.25 20.34
C ILE A 69 2.81 13.86 21.58
N ILE A 70 4.14 14.02 21.60
CA ILE A 70 4.85 14.73 22.68
C ILE A 70 4.54 16.23 22.65
N ALA A 71 4.30 16.81 21.47
CA ALA A 71 3.89 18.21 21.33
C ALA A 71 2.43 18.47 21.76
N GLY A 72 1.69 17.44 22.21
CA GLY A 72 0.28 17.55 22.55
C GLY A 72 -0.66 17.48 21.35
N GLU A 73 -0.13 17.17 20.16
CA GLU A 73 -0.91 17.07 18.93
C GLU A 73 -1.45 15.65 18.71
N ILE A 74 -2.59 15.55 18.02
CA ILE A 74 -3.18 14.27 17.63
C ILE A 74 -2.35 13.69 16.46
N TRP A 75 -1.97 12.43 16.58
CA TRP A 75 -1.33 11.71 15.48
C TRP A 75 -2.28 10.69 14.85
N ARG A 76 -2.23 10.57 13.52
CA ARG A 76 -2.94 9.54 12.76
C ARG A 76 -2.01 8.87 11.76
N GLY A 77 -2.09 7.55 11.65
CA GLY A 77 -1.39 6.81 10.59
C GLY A 77 -1.68 5.33 10.58
N GLU A 78 -1.31 4.68 9.49
CA GLU A 78 -1.50 3.24 9.28
C GLU A 78 -0.26 2.45 9.70
N ILE A 79 -0.40 1.56 10.68
CA ILE A 79 0.71 0.80 11.25
C ILE A 79 0.56 -0.68 10.90
N ARG A 80 1.62 -1.28 10.32
CA ARG A 80 1.74 -2.73 10.22
C ARG A 80 2.36 -3.25 11.51
N ASN A 81 1.71 -4.23 12.11
CA ASN A 81 2.14 -4.89 13.32
C ASN A 81 2.34 -6.39 13.07
N LYS A 82 3.07 -7.03 13.97
CA LYS A 82 3.32 -8.47 14.01
C LYS A 82 2.73 -9.01 15.31
N ALA A 83 1.82 -9.96 15.19
CA ALA A 83 1.22 -10.68 16.31
C ALA A 83 2.21 -11.69 16.91
N LYS A 84 1.90 -12.20 18.11
CA LYS A 84 2.74 -13.16 18.85
C LYS A 84 3.08 -14.41 18.05
N ASP A 85 2.13 -14.90 17.25
CA ASP A 85 2.31 -16.09 16.40
C ASP A 85 3.07 -15.82 15.09
N GLY A 86 3.48 -14.57 14.87
CA GLY A 86 4.21 -14.13 13.70
C GLY A 86 3.34 -13.64 12.54
N SER A 87 2.02 -13.74 12.63
CA SER A 87 1.11 -13.17 11.63
C SER A 87 1.18 -11.64 11.59
N TYR A 88 0.95 -11.05 10.42
CA TYR A 88 0.94 -9.59 10.25
C TYR A 88 -0.48 -9.07 10.17
N TYR A 89 -0.69 -7.89 10.76
CA TYR A 89 -1.96 -7.17 10.68
C TYR A 89 -1.70 -5.67 10.51
N TRP A 90 -2.68 -4.97 9.96
CA TRP A 90 -2.61 -3.53 9.71
C TRP A 90 -3.71 -2.81 10.48
N VAL A 91 -3.36 -1.67 11.05
CA VAL A 91 -4.29 -0.85 11.82
C VAL A 91 -4.23 0.62 11.40
N ASP A 92 -5.38 1.24 11.15
CA ASP A 92 -5.49 2.71 11.09
C ASP A 92 -5.56 3.22 12.53
N THR A 93 -4.55 3.99 12.94
CA THR A 93 -4.29 4.32 14.33
C THR A 93 -4.45 5.82 14.55
N PHE A 94 -5.19 6.16 15.60
CA PHE A 94 -5.28 7.51 16.16
C PHE A 94 -4.68 7.52 17.55
N ILE A 95 -3.88 8.53 17.86
CA ILE A 95 -3.27 8.72 19.19
C ILE A 95 -3.57 10.14 19.66
N VAL A 96 -4.21 10.24 20.82
CA VAL A 96 -4.57 11.51 21.46
C VAL A 96 -3.80 11.60 22.79
N PRO A 97 -2.90 12.59 22.94
CA PRO A 97 -2.25 12.86 24.22
C PRO A 97 -3.23 13.53 25.19
N GLU A 98 -3.20 13.11 26.44
CA GLU A 98 -3.84 13.80 27.57
C GLU A 98 -2.80 14.61 28.30
N MET A 99 -3.00 15.93 28.38
CA MET A 99 -2.11 16.86 29.06
C MET A 99 -2.51 17.01 30.53
N ASP A 100 -1.52 17.15 31.41
CA ASP A 100 -1.72 17.54 32.81
C ASP A 100 -1.76 19.07 32.99
N GLU A 101 -1.91 19.52 34.23
CA GLU A 101 -1.97 20.94 34.61
C GLU A 101 -0.67 21.71 34.31
N ASP A 102 0.46 21.01 34.21
CA ASP A 102 1.78 21.57 33.85
C ASP A 102 2.01 21.57 32.33
N ASN A 103 0.99 21.24 31.53
CA ASN A 103 1.07 21.07 30.09
C ASN A 103 2.10 20.00 29.66
N LYS A 104 2.25 18.95 30.46
CA LYS A 104 3.02 17.74 30.12
C LYS A 104 2.08 16.59 29.81
N VAL A 105 2.51 15.68 28.96
CA VAL A 105 1.69 14.49 28.66
C VAL A 105 1.64 13.58 29.89
N ARG A 106 0.41 13.25 30.31
CA ARG A 106 0.11 12.27 31.36
C ARG A 106 -0.07 10.87 30.79
N HIS A 107 -0.92 10.76 29.77
CA HIS A 107 -1.23 9.50 29.09
C HIS A 107 -1.35 9.70 27.58
N TYR A 108 -1.21 8.62 26.83
CA TYR A 108 -1.58 8.55 25.42
C TYR A 108 -2.73 7.57 25.26
N TYR A 109 -3.83 8.04 24.68
CA TYR A 109 -5.00 7.24 24.35
C TYR A 109 -4.93 6.87 22.88
N SER A 110 -5.00 5.57 22.56
CA SER A 110 -4.98 5.10 21.18
C SER A 110 -6.22 4.30 20.84
N ILE A 111 -6.80 4.62 19.69
CA ILE A 111 -7.92 3.91 19.07
C ILE A 111 -7.45 3.45 17.70
N ARG A 112 -7.70 2.18 17.38
CA ARG A 112 -7.28 1.60 16.10
C ARG A 112 -8.35 0.75 15.47
N ILE A 113 -8.40 0.80 14.15
CA ILE A 113 -9.32 0.02 13.33
C ILE A 113 -8.50 -0.98 12.53
N ASP A 114 -8.89 -2.25 12.56
CA ASP A 114 -8.28 -3.27 11.72
C ASP A 114 -8.58 -2.99 10.24
N ILE A 115 -7.54 -2.74 9.46
CA ILE A 115 -7.59 -2.48 8.02
C ILE A 115 -6.85 -3.57 7.23
N THR A 116 -6.54 -4.70 7.87
CA THR A 116 -5.73 -5.79 7.27
C THR A 116 -6.33 -6.28 5.96
N LYS A 117 -7.65 -6.54 5.94
CA LYS A 117 -8.34 -6.98 4.71
C LYS A 117 -8.20 -5.97 3.58
N ARG A 118 -8.41 -4.68 3.87
CA ARG A 118 -8.26 -3.60 2.89
C ARG A 118 -6.83 -3.54 2.36
N LYS A 119 -5.83 -3.60 3.24
CA LYS A 119 -4.42 -3.56 2.85
C LYS A 119 -4.00 -4.75 1.99
N LEU A 120 -4.47 -5.95 2.32
CA LEU A 120 -4.20 -7.13 1.50
C LEU A 120 -4.80 -6.98 0.09
N GLN A 121 -6.01 -6.42 -0.03
CA GLN A 121 -6.61 -6.15 -1.34
C GLN A 121 -5.83 -5.08 -2.13
N GLU A 122 -5.38 -4.02 -1.47
CA GLU A 122 -4.51 -2.98 -2.09
C GLU A 122 -3.21 -3.59 -2.63
N PHE A 123 -2.53 -4.43 -1.83
CA PHE A 123 -1.28 -5.08 -2.25
C PHE A 123 -1.48 -6.09 -3.38
N GLU A 124 -2.56 -6.88 -3.33
CA GLU A 124 -2.90 -7.83 -4.42
C GLU A 124 -3.19 -7.09 -5.73
N LEU A 125 -3.92 -5.97 -5.66
CA LEU A 125 -4.20 -5.15 -6.85
C LEU A 125 -2.91 -4.56 -7.43
N LEU A 126 -2.04 -4.02 -6.57
CA LEU A 126 -0.76 -3.47 -7.00
C LEU A 126 0.13 -4.53 -7.63
N LYS A 127 0.19 -5.73 -7.03
CA LYS A 127 0.94 -6.86 -7.57
C LYS A 127 0.45 -7.25 -8.96
N ARG A 128 -0.87 -7.36 -9.14
CA ARG A 128 -1.48 -7.65 -10.45
C ARG A 128 -1.20 -6.57 -11.48
N LYS A 129 -1.17 -5.29 -11.07
CA LYS A 129 -0.81 -4.18 -11.96
C LYS A 129 0.60 -4.41 -12.49
N VAL A 130 1.59 -4.58 -11.61
CA VAL A 130 3.00 -4.81 -12.00
C VAL A 130 3.14 -6.05 -12.88
N GLU A 131 2.48 -7.16 -12.56
CA GLU A 131 2.49 -8.38 -13.39
C GLU A 131 1.94 -8.12 -14.81
N LEU A 132 0.88 -7.33 -14.95
CA LEU A 132 0.32 -6.95 -16.26
C LEU A 132 1.25 -6.03 -17.04
N GLU A 133 1.93 -5.10 -16.38
CA GLU A 133 2.91 -4.20 -17.01
C GLU A 133 4.10 -4.98 -17.56
N GLU A 134 4.64 -5.93 -16.80
CA GLU A 134 5.71 -6.82 -17.25
C GLU A 134 5.29 -7.66 -18.47
N ILE A 135 4.07 -8.21 -18.45
CA ILE A 135 3.51 -8.97 -19.58
C ILE A 135 3.38 -8.07 -20.82
N ALA A 136 2.80 -6.87 -20.67
CA ALA A 136 2.62 -5.93 -21.77
C ALA A 136 3.96 -5.56 -22.42
N LEU A 137 4.99 -5.28 -21.61
CA LEU A 137 6.33 -4.97 -22.09
C LEU A 137 6.96 -6.17 -22.83
N MET A 138 6.85 -7.38 -22.28
CA MET A 138 7.37 -8.59 -22.91
C MET A 138 6.69 -8.86 -24.26
N GLN A 139 5.37 -8.73 -24.34
CA GLN A 139 4.60 -8.93 -25.57
C GLN A 139 4.96 -7.87 -26.63
N SER A 140 5.09 -6.61 -26.24
CA SER A 140 5.53 -5.53 -27.14
C SER A 140 6.88 -5.85 -27.79
N HIS A 141 7.87 -6.29 -27.00
CA HIS A 141 9.17 -6.69 -27.53
C HIS A 141 9.09 -7.87 -28.51
N GLN A 142 8.24 -8.86 -28.22
CA GLN A 142 8.06 -10.03 -29.09
C GLN A 142 7.43 -9.67 -30.42
N VAL A 143 6.48 -8.73 -30.46
CA VAL A 143 5.81 -8.29 -31.69
C VAL A 143 6.67 -7.31 -32.50
N ARG A 144 7.47 -6.46 -31.84
CA ARG A 144 8.34 -5.48 -32.53
C ARG A 144 9.36 -6.15 -33.45
N LYS A 145 9.88 -7.33 -33.09
CA LYS A 145 10.88 -8.06 -33.88
C LYS A 145 10.35 -8.52 -35.27
N PRO A 146 9.24 -9.27 -35.39
CA PRO A 146 8.69 -9.62 -36.69
C PRO A 146 8.19 -8.41 -37.48
N VAL A 147 7.68 -7.36 -36.81
CA VAL A 147 7.28 -6.11 -37.46
C VAL A 147 8.46 -5.41 -38.14
N ALA A 148 9.59 -5.25 -37.43
CA ALA A 148 10.81 -4.70 -38.00
C ALA A 148 11.34 -5.53 -39.18
N ASN A 149 11.23 -6.86 -39.10
CA ASN A 149 11.58 -7.74 -40.22
C ASN A 149 10.69 -7.51 -41.45
N LEU A 150 9.37 -7.36 -41.27
CA LEU A 150 8.43 -7.09 -42.36
C LEU A 150 8.70 -5.73 -43.03
N LEU A 151 8.99 -4.69 -42.25
CA LEU A 151 9.41 -3.38 -42.78
C LEU A 151 10.65 -3.51 -43.66
N GLY A 152 11.69 -4.19 -43.15
CA GLY A 152 12.92 -4.41 -43.91
C GLY A 152 12.69 -5.16 -45.23
N LEU A 153 11.79 -6.15 -45.24
CA LEU A 153 11.42 -6.88 -46.46
C LEU A 153 10.67 -5.97 -47.45
N ILE A 154 9.73 -5.16 -46.97
CA ILE A 154 8.95 -4.22 -47.80
C ILE A 154 9.87 -3.17 -48.44
N ASP A 155 10.79 -2.60 -47.66
CA ASP A 155 11.77 -1.63 -48.17
C ASP A 155 12.71 -2.24 -49.24
N LEU A 156 12.99 -3.54 -49.17
CA LEU A 156 13.72 -4.25 -50.22
C LEU A 156 12.90 -4.41 -51.51
N PHE A 157 11.58 -4.63 -51.40
CA PHE A 157 10.68 -4.69 -52.55
C PHE A 157 10.57 -3.34 -53.27
N GLU A 158 10.64 -2.21 -52.54
CA GLU A 158 10.64 -0.86 -53.13
C GLU A 158 11.82 -0.59 -54.07
N LYS A 159 12.96 -1.24 -53.82
CA LYS A 159 14.18 -1.04 -54.62
C LYS A 159 14.12 -1.69 -56.01
N GLN A 160 13.03 -2.38 -56.34
CA GLN A 160 12.80 -2.97 -57.67
C GLN A 160 11.94 -2.03 -58.54
N GLU A 161 11.99 -2.17 -59.87
CA GLU A 161 11.04 -1.47 -60.75
C GLU A 161 9.62 -2.02 -60.53
N LEU A 162 8.84 -1.32 -59.72
CA LEU A 162 7.46 -1.66 -59.41
C LEU A 162 6.51 -1.11 -60.48
N ASN A 163 5.56 -1.95 -60.92
CA ASN A 163 4.38 -1.50 -61.66
C ASN A 163 3.40 -0.74 -60.72
N ASP A 164 2.39 -0.09 -61.30
CA ASP A 164 1.45 0.74 -60.51
C ASP A 164 0.67 -0.05 -59.46
N LEU A 165 0.26 -1.29 -59.76
CA LEU A 165 -0.42 -2.18 -58.81
C LEU A 165 0.48 -2.54 -57.62
N ASN A 166 1.75 -2.85 -57.87
CA ASN A 166 2.72 -3.21 -56.84
C ASN A 166 3.09 -2.00 -55.97
N LYS A 167 3.11 -0.78 -56.53
CA LYS A 167 3.28 0.46 -55.75
C LYS A 167 2.12 0.69 -54.79
N THR A 168 0.88 0.49 -55.22
CA THR A 168 -0.30 0.61 -54.33
C THR A 168 -0.25 -0.44 -53.21
N LEU A 169 0.06 -1.70 -53.54
CA LEU A 169 0.17 -2.77 -52.56
C LEU A 169 1.30 -2.50 -51.54
N TYR A 170 2.45 -2.01 -51.99
CA TYR A 170 3.54 -1.57 -51.12
C TYR A 170 3.08 -0.50 -50.12
N GLN A 171 2.39 0.55 -50.58
CA GLN A 171 1.91 1.62 -49.71
C GLN A 171 0.90 1.11 -48.68
N MET A 172 -0.01 0.21 -49.07
CA MET A 172 -0.97 -0.41 -48.15
C MET A 172 -0.27 -1.27 -47.08
N MET A 173 0.73 -2.07 -47.46
CA MET A 173 1.50 -2.90 -46.52
C MET A 173 2.32 -2.05 -45.56
N LYS A 174 2.98 -1.00 -46.06
CA LYS A 174 3.75 -0.06 -45.25
C LYS A 174 2.88 0.66 -44.24
N GLN A 175 1.73 1.18 -44.66
CA GLN A 175 0.76 1.84 -43.80
C GLN A 175 0.25 0.90 -42.69
N SER A 176 -0.13 -0.33 -43.06
CA SER A 176 -0.63 -1.33 -42.09
C SER A 176 0.41 -1.67 -41.01
N ILE A 177 1.71 -1.67 -41.37
CA ILE A 177 2.77 -1.94 -40.40
C ILE A 177 3.05 -0.72 -39.51
N MET A 178 3.01 0.49 -40.05
CA MET A 178 3.11 1.70 -39.22
C MET A 178 1.98 1.76 -38.20
N GLU A 179 0.75 1.44 -38.60
CA GLU A 179 -0.40 1.35 -37.68
C GLU A 179 -0.21 0.28 -36.60
N LEU A 180 0.44 -0.85 -36.94
CA LEU A 180 0.82 -1.88 -35.96
C LEU A 180 1.91 -1.38 -34.99
N GLU A 181 2.93 -0.66 -35.47
CA GLU A 181 3.96 -0.07 -34.60
C GLU A 181 3.36 0.95 -33.62
N ASP A 182 2.48 1.83 -34.11
CA ASP A 182 1.78 2.80 -33.27
C ASP A 182 0.90 2.09 -32.23
N SER A 183 0.15 1.05 -32.63
CA SER A 183 -0.67 0.26 -31.70
C SER A 183 0.18 -0.42 -30.60
N ILE A 184 1.36 -0.93 -30.96
CA ILE A 184 2.30 -1.53 -30.01
C ILE A 184 2.84 -0.48 -29.04
N LYS A 185 3.14 0.73 -29.54
CA LYS A 185 3.61 1.84 -28.73
C LYS A 185 2.54 2.31 -27.73
N ASP A 186 1.30 2.44 -28.18
CA ASP A 186 0.14 2.78 -27.35
C ASP A 186 -0.10 1.77 -26.22
N ILE A 187 0.10 0.47 -26.48
CA ILE A 187 -0.04 -0.57 -25.45
C ILE A 187 1.03 -0.44 -24.36
N VAL A 188 2.26 -0.07 -24.75
CA VAL A 188 3.35 0.16 -23.79
C VAL A 188 3.10 1.42 -22.98
N GLU A 189 2.74 2.53 -23.63
CA GLU A 189 2.46 3.80 -22.94
C GLU A 189 1.28 3.68 -21.96
N LYS A 190 0.26 2.87 -22.27
CA LYS A 190 -0.86 2.61 -21.35
C LYS A 190 -0.51 1.67 -20.19
N ALA A 191 0.63 0.98 -20.28
CA ALA A 191 1.15 0.12 -19.22
C ALA A 191 2.11 0.86 -18.28
N GLU A 192 2.52 2.09 -18.57
CA GLU A 192 3.32 2.94 -17.67
C GLU A 192 2.42 3.79 -16.75
#